data_AF-A0A0K8W3Z3-F1
#
_entry.id   AF-A0A0K8W3Z3-F1
#
_cell.length_a   1.000
_cell.length_b   1.000
_cell.length_c   1.000
_cell.angle_alpha   90.00
_cell.angle_beta   90.00
_cell.angle_gamma   90.00
#
_symmetry.space_group_name_H-M   'P 1'
#
loop_
_entity.id
_entity.type
_entity.pdbx_description
1 polymer ?
#
loop_
_entity_poly.entity_id
_entity_poly.type
_entity_poly.pdbx_seq_one_letter_code
_entity_poly.pdbx_strand_id
1 'polypeptide(L)'
;CLCKEPGMDPDCNHFRDFLFDHPCGFVLKKAEKDPYPIDALPTCNHALSVCQQERKCLKLFEDFKAHCKVRDNKCKMENRDACHDSWTNLRLSPMFGCICPNNHMKKRCDRIFNIVNHNPCVVRIMGMDDKLHL
;
A
#
# COMPACT_ATOMS: atom_id res chain seq x y z
N CYS A 1 15.20 -3.52 13.06
CA CYS A 1 15.67 -2.80 14.27
C CYS A 1 16.67 -3.68 15.01
N LEU A 2 17.76 -3.11 15.56
CA LEU A 2 18.72 -3.84 16.41
C LEU A 2 18.50 -3.38 17.86
N CYS A 3 17.82 -4.19 18.67
CA CYS A 3 17.61 -3.90 20.10
C CYS A 3 18.88 -4.22 20.91
N LYS A 4 19.06 -3.51 22.03
CA LYS A 4 20.12 -3.81 23.02
C LYS A 4 19.79 -5.07 23.82
N GLU A 5 20.77 -5.55 24.59
CA GLU A 5 20.68 -6.78 25.38
C GLU A 5 19.40 -6.88 26.24
N PRO A 6 18.85 -8.10 26.44
CA PRO A 6 17.63 -8.31 27.21
C PRO A 6 17.80 -7.77 28.64
N GLY A 7 16.93 -6.84 29.04
CA GLY A 7 16.93 -6.20 30.37
C GLY A 7 17.29 -4.71 30.37
N MET A 8 17.94 -4.20 29.32
CA MET A 8 18.27 -2.77 29.21
C MET A 8 17.22 -1.97 28.41
N ASP A 9 16.51 -2.65 27.50
CA ASP A 9 15.47 -2.06 26.66
C ASP A 9 14.28 -3.02 26.55
N PRO A 10 13.44 -3.10 27.61
CA PRO A 10 12.34 -4.05 27.66
C PRO A 10 11.30 -3.77 26.59
N ASP A 11 11.09 -2.51 26.18
CA ASP A 11 10.08 -2.15 25.18
C ASP A 11 10.50 -2.55 23.76
N CYS A 12 11.76 -2.29 23.36
CA CYS A 12 12.28 -2.75 22.07
C CYS A 12 12.30 -4.28 22.00
N ASN A 13 12.75 -4.93 23.08
CA ASN A 13 12.79 -6.40 23.14
C ASN A 13 11.37 -6.98 23.15
N HIS A 14 10.41 -6.40 23.87
CA HIS A 14 9.01 -6.85 23.85
C HIS A 14 8.37 -6.66 22.48
N PHE A 15 8.62 -5.54 21.80
CA PHE A 15 8.17 -5.33 20.42
C PHE A 15 8.80 -6.33 19.45
N ARG A 16 10.11 -6.59 19.58
CA ARG A 16 10.82 -7.60 18.80
C ARG A 16 10.21 -8.98 19.02
N ASP A 17 10.01 -9.36 20.28
CA ASP A 17 9.49 -10.68 20.65
C ASP A 17 8.02 -10.82 20.18
N PHE A 18 7.21 -9.76 20.27
CA PHE A 18 5.85 -9.74 19.72
C PHE A 18 5.81 -9.91 18.18
N LEU A 19 6.79 -9.38 17.44
CA LEU A 19 6.89 -9.59 16.00
C LEU A 19 7.21 -11.05 15.63
N PHE A 20 8.02 -11.74 16.45
CA PHE A 20 8.42 -13.13 16.20
C PHE A 20 7.44 -14.16 16.75
N ASP A 21 6.79 -13.87 17.89
CA ASP A 21 5.76 -14.71 18.52
C ASP A 21 4.33 -14.32 18.12
N HIS A 22 4.18 -13.52 17.06
CA HIS A 22 2.87 -13.19 16.53
C HIS A 22 2.14 -14.49 16.15
N PRO A 23 0.88 -14.72 16.58
CA PRO A 23 0.12 -15.96 16.34
C PRO A 23 -0.16 -16.28 14.85
N CYS A 24 0.37 -15.48 13.93
CA CYS A 24 0.44 -15.79 12.50
C CYS A 24 1.70 -16.61 12.12
N GLY A 25 2.62 -16.89 13.05
CA GLY A 25 3.83 -17.69 12.82
C GLY A 25 3.63 -19.22 12.92
N PHE A 26 2.51 -19.67 13.52
CA PHE A 26 2.12 -21.09 13.58
C PHE A 26 1.26 -21.52 12.37
N VAL A 27 1.52 -20.96 11.19
CA VAL A 27 1.11 -21.63 9.96
C VAL A 27 2.05 -22.83 9.79
N LEU A 28 1.56 -23.99 10.25
CA LEU A 28 2.10 -25.30 9.90
C LEU A 28 2.63 -25.23 8.47
N LYS A 29 3.92 -25.53 8.28
CA LYS A 29 4.52 -25.79 6.97
C LYS A 29 3.74 -26.92 6.27
N LYS A 30 2.60 -26.60 5.67
CA LYS A 30 2.03 -27.36 4.57
C LYS A 30 2.69 -26.83 3.33
N ALA A 31 3.82 -27.43 3.00
CA ALA A 31 4.49 -27.30 1.72
C ALA A 31 3.68 -27.98 0.59
N GLU A 32 2.37 -27.74 0.52
CA GLU A 32 1.51 -28.23 -0.55
C GLU A 32 0.49 -27.14 -0.92
N LYS A 33 0.84 -26.37 -1.96
CA LYS A 33 -0.03 -25.49 -2.73
C LYS A 33 -0.78 -24.42 -1.94
N ASP A 34 -0.07 -23.41 -1.47
CA ASP A 34 -0.63 -22.06 -1.43
C ASP A 34 -0.26 -21.35 -2.74
N PRO A 35 -1.21 -21.09 -3.66
CA PRO A 35 -0.91 -20.41 -4.93
C PRO A 35 -0.54 -18.93 -4.76
N TYR A 36 -0.63 -18.36 -3.55
CA TYR A 36 -0.32 -16.94 -3.31
C TYR A 36 0.58 -16.76 -2.08
N PRO A 37 1.91 -16.84 -2.23
CA PRO A 37 2.82 -16.44 -1.17
C PRO A 37 2.60 -14.97 -0.83
N ILE A 38 2.34 -14.67 0.45
CA ILE A 38 2.11 -13.32 1.00
C ILE A 38 3.36 -12.42 0.85
N ASP A 39 4.50 -12.94 0.40
CA ASP A 39 5.81 -12.26 0.39
C ASP A 39 6.31 -11.73 -0.97
N ALA A 40 5.44 -11.54 -1.96
CA ALA A 40 5.79 -10.76 -3.15
C ALA A 40 4.69 -9.75 -3.47
N LEU A 41 4.92 -8.47 -3.15
CA LEU A 41 4.05 -7.38 -3.57
C LEU A 41 3.71 -7.57 -5.07
N PRO A 42 2.41 -7.63 -5.44
CA PRO A 42 2.05 -7.90 -6.82
C PRO A 42 2.56 -6.78 -7.73
N THR A 43 2.94 -7.12 -8.96
CA THR A 43 3.26 -6.08 -9.94
C THR A 43 2.04 -5.19 -10.16
N CYS A 44 2.19 -3.89 -10.40
CA CYS A 44 1.01 -3.01 -10.57
C CYS A 44 0.10 -3.43 -11.75
N ASN A 45 0.67 -4.07 -12.77
CA ASN A 45 -0.12 -4.66 -13.86
C ASN A 45 -0.98 -5.83 -13.36
N HIS A 46 -0.41 -6.72 -12.54
CA HIS A 46 -1.13 -7.85 -11.96
C HIS A 46 -2.17 -7.38 -10.94
N ALA A 47 -1.80 -6.46 -10.06
CA ALA A 47 -2.70 -5.83 -9.10
C ALA A 47 -3.93 -5.23 -9.80
N LEU A 48 -3.72 -4.49 -10.90
CA LEU A 48 -4.82 -3.93 -11.69
C LEU A 48 -5.69 -5.02 -12.31
N SER A 49 -5.08 -6.08 -12.86
CA SER A 49 -5.82 -7.20 -13.45
C SER A 49 -6.71 -7.90 -12.43
N VAL A 50 -6.21 -8.14 -11.22
CA VAL A 50 -6.99 -8.73 -10.12
C VAL A 50 -8.09 -7.76 -9.68
N CYS A 51 -7.76 -6.48 -9.54
CA CYS A 51 -8.70 -5.44 -9.15
C CYS A 51 -9.88 -5.30 -10.12
N GLN A 52 -9.64 -5.50 -11.41
CA GLN A 52 -10.69 -5.48 -12.45
C GLN A 52 -11.65 -6.66 -12.36
N GLN A 53 -11.20 -7.80 -11.83
CA GLN A 53 -12.04 -8.99 -11.65
C GLN A 53 -12.95 -8.85 -10.42
N GLU A 54 -12.54 -8.07 -9.41
CA GLU A 54 -13.32 -7.84 -8.21
C GLU A 54 -14.02 -6.48 -8.24
N ARG A 55 -15.36 -6.50 -8.34
CA ARG A 55 -16.18 -5.27 -8.42
C ARG A 55 -15.92 -4.27 -7.27
N LYS A 56 -15.66 -4.78 -6.07
CA LYS A 56 -15.37 -3.94 -4.89
C LYS A 56 -14.05 -3.21 -5.08
N CYS A 57 -12.98 -3.92 -5.47
CA CYS A 57 -11.69 -3.30 -5.75
C CYS A 57 -11.78 -2.26 -6.87
N LEU A 58 -12.44 -2.62 -7.99
CA LEU A 58 -12.58 -1.72 -9.13
C LEU A 58 -13.25 -0.40 -8.72
N LYS A 59 -14.28 -0.47 -7.88
CA LYS A 59 -14.96 0.72 -7.35
C LYS A 59 -14.00 1.58 -6.53
N LEU A 60 -13.24 0.98 -5.60
CA LEU A 60 -12.23 1.70 -4.80
C LEU A 60 -11.20 2.42 -5.67
N PHE A 61 -10.73 1.77 -6.74
CA PHE A 61 -9.76 2.34 -7.64
C PHE A 61 -10.31 3.50 -8.47
N GLU A 62 -11.55 3.39 -8.96
CA GLU A 62 -12.20 4.47 -9.71
C GLU A 62 -12.57 5.65 -8.80
N ASP A 63 -13.07 5.40 -7.60
CA ASP A 63 -13.37 6.44 -6.60
C ASP A 63 -12.09 7.22 -6.24
N PHE A 64 -10.96 6.52 -6.05
CA PHE A 64 -9.67 7.16 -5.84
C PHE A 64 -9.24 8.03 -7.03
N LYS A 65 -9.37 7.54 -8.27
CA LYS A 65 -9.02 8.33 -9.47
C LYS A 65 -9.92 9.56 -9.62
N ALA A 66 -11.18 9.46 -9.23
CA ALA A 66 -12.14 10.56 -9.31
C ALA A 66 -11.81 11.66 -8.29
N HIS A 67 -11.58 11.28 -7.03
CA HIS A 67 -11.36 12.23 -5.94
C HIS A 67 -9.91 12.73 -5.85
N CYS A 68 -8.92 11.89 -6.11
CA CYS A 68 -7.49 12.25 -6.09
C CYS A 68 -6.97 12.56 -7.51
N LYS A 69 -7.66 13.46 -8.21
CA LYS A 69 -7.43 13.79 -9.62
C LYS A 69 -6.08 14.46 -9.85
N VAL A 70 -5.29 13.91 -10.77
CA VAL A 70 -4.00 14.45 -11.21
C VAL A 70 -4.05 14.82 -12.68
N ARG A 71 -3.58 16.01 -13.05
CA ARG A 71 -3.36 16.44 -14.44
C ARG A 71 -1.99 17.07 -14.58
N ASP A 72 -1.24 16.71 -15.61
CA ASP A 72 0.12 17.22 -15.86
C ASP A 72 1.05 17.09 -14.64
N ASN A 73 0.98 15.95 -13.94
CA ASN A 73 1.67 15.69 -12.66
C ASN A 73 1.36 16.71 -11.53
N LYS A 74 0.30 17.50 -11.67
CA LYS A 74 -0.17 18.43 -10.65
C LYS A 74 -1.49 17.93 -10.08
N CYS A 75 -1.60 18.03 -8.75
CA CYS A 75 -2.84 17.72 -8.10
C CYS A 75 -3.94 18.73 -8.49
N LYS A 76 -5.11 18.21 -8.84
CA LYS A 76 -6.33 18.94 -9.21
C LYS A 76 -7.56 18.39 -8.46
N MET A 77 -7.36 17.85 -7.25
CA MET A 77 -8.48 17.45 -6.40
C MET A 77 -9.36 18.65 -6.04
N GLU A 78 -10.66 18.42 -5.89
CA GLU A 78 -11.64 19.45 -5.52
C GLU A 78 -11.97 19.40 -4.02
N ASN A 79 -12.03 18.19 -3.45
CA ASN A 79 -12.32 17.95 -2.04
C ASN A 79 -11.20 17.11 -1.40
N ARG A 80 -10.57 17.66 -0.37
CA ARG A 80 -9.45 17.04 0.35
C ARG A 80 -9.89 15.78 1.09
N ASP A 81 -10.98 15.87 1.84
CA ASP A 81 -11.45 14.79 2.71
C ASP A 81 -11.96 13.61 1.87
N ALA A 82 -12.66 13.89 0.76
CA ALA A 82 -13.07 12.84 -0.18
C ALA A 82 -11.88 12.10 -0.81
N CYS A 83 -10.78 12.81 -1.12
CA CYS A 83 -9.55 12.18 -1.61
C CYS A 83 -8.84 11.39 -0.50
N HIS A 84 -8.77 11.92 0.72
CA HIS A 84 -8.20 11.20 1.87
C HIS A 84 -8.95 9.89 2.16
N ASP A 85 -10.28 9.94 2.19
CA ASP A 85 -11.11 8.76 2.44
C ASP A 85 -10.97 7.74 1.32
N SER A 86 -10.97 8.20 0.07
CA SER A 86 -10.78 7.32 -1.08
C SER A 86 -9.38 6.69 -1.10
N TRP A 87 -8.34 7.43 -0.73
CA TRP A 87 -6.99 6.89 -0.57
C TRP A 87 -6.90 5.88 0.56
N THR A 88 -7.51 6.16 1.71
CA THR A 88 -7.56 5.24 2.86
C THR A 88 -8.24 3.93 2.48
N ASN A 89 -9.36 4.01 1.77
CA ASN A 89 -10.06 2.82 1.27
C ASN A 89 -9.25 2.06 0.21
N LEU A 90 -8.48 2.77 -0.65
CA LEU A 90 -7.61 2.12 -1.64
C LEU A 90 -6.54 1.25 -0.98
N ARG A 91 -6.10 1.56 0.24
CA ARG A 91 -5.13 0.74 1.02
C ARG A 91 -5.62 -0.68 1.31
N LEU A 92 -6.93 -0.90 1.28
CA LEU A 92 -7.55 -2.20 1.47
C LEU A 92 -7.53 -3.05 0.19
N SER A 93 -7.05 -2.51 -0.93
CA SER A 93 -7.03 -3.16 -2.23
C SER A 93 -5.63 -3.63 -2.63
N PRO A 94 -5.50 -4.64 -3.51
CA PRO A 94 -4.21 -5.09 -4.04
C PRO A 94 -3.46 -4.01 -4.86
N MET A 95 -4.11 -2.89 -5.19
CA MET A 95 -3.48 -1.77 -5.88
C MET A 95 -2.46 -1.05 -5.00
N PHE A 96 -2.67 -1.04 -3.68
CA PHE A 96 -1.77 -0.37 -2.76
C PHE A 96 -0.47 -1.16 -2.59
N GLY A 97 0.67 -0.47 -2.68
CA GLY A 97 1.99 -1.09 -2.50
C GLY A 97 2.46 -1.95 -3.67
N CYS A 98 1.77 -1.94 -4.81
CA CYS A 98 2.22 -2.68 -6.00
C CYS A 98 3.59 -2.18 -6.49
N ILE A 99 4.39 -3.07 -7.07
CA ILE A 99 5.76 -2.76 -7.56
C ILE A 99 5.88 -2.87 -9.07
N CYS A 100 6.96 -2.31 -9.63
CA CYS A 100 7.26 -2.38 -11.05
C CYS A 100 8.68 -2.90 -11.31
N PRO A 101 8.85 -4.20 -11.64
CA PRO A 101 10.15 -4.76 -11.97
C PRO A 101 10.70 -4.16 -13.28
N ASN A 102 12.02 -4.13 -13.40
CA ASN A 102 12.71 -3.58 -14.57
C ASN A 102 12.66 -4.57 -15.74
N ASN A 103 11.57 -4.56 -16.50
CA ASN A 103 11.35 -5.40 -17.68
C ASN A 103 10.67 -4.61 -18.83
N HIS A 104 10.37 -5.27 -19.95
CA HIS A 104 9.73 -4.59 -21.10
C HIS A 104 8.35 -3.99 -20.79
N MET A 105 7.65 -4.45 -19.74
CA MET A 105 6.36 -3.93 -19.29
C MET A 105 6.48 -2.76 -18.32
N LYS A 106 7.71 -2.34 -17.96
CA LYS A 106 7.97 -1.29 -16.97
C LYS A 106 7.20 0.00 -17.27
N LYS A 107 7.24 0.51 -18.51
CA LYS A 107 6.52 1.75 -18.89
C LYS A 107 5.02 1.70 -18.60
N ARG A 108 4.39 0.54 -18.83
CA ARG A 108 2.95 0.35 -18.54
C ARG A 108 2.73 0.31 -17.03
N CYS A 109 3.57 -0.43 -16.32
CA CYS A 109 3.50 -0.57 -14.87
C CYS A 109 3.68 0.78 -14.16
N ASP A 110 4.69 1.55 -14.56
CA ASP A 110 5.03 2.86 -13.97
C ASP A 110 3.86 3.85 -14.03
N ARG A 111 3.02 3.79 -15.08
CA ARG A 111 1.81 4.64 -15.16
C ARG A 111 0.83 4.32 -14.03
N ILE A 112 0.61 3.04 -13.74
CA ILE A 112 -0.27 2.60 -12.66
C ILE A 112 0.36 2.96 -11.31
N PHE A 113 1.65 2.67 -11.16
CA PHE A 113 2.43 2.99 -9.97
C PHE A 113 2.35 4.48 -9.65
N ASN A 114 2.50 5.36 -10.64
CA ASN A 114 2.48 6.81 -10.41
C ASN A 114 1.10 7.32 -9.99
N ILE A 115 0.02 6.71 -10.48
CA ILE A 115 -1.34 7.09 -10.08
C ILE A 115 -1.59 6.73 -8.61
N VAL A 116 -1.13 5.56 -8.18
CA VAL A 116 -1.45 5.01 -6.85
C VAL A 116 -0.42 5.43 -5.80
N ASN A 117 0.86 5.25 -6.08
CA ASN A 117 1.95 5.42 -5.11
C ASN A 117 2.66 6.79 -5.22
N HIS A 118 2.72 7.41 -6.41
CA HIS A 118 3.28 8.77 -6.59
C HIS A 118 2.21 9.82 -6.91
N ASN A 119 1.06 9.74 -6.23
CA ASN A 119 0.00 10.71 -6.45
C ASN A 119 0.31 12.04 -5.72
N PRO A 120 0.52 13.16 -6.42
CA PRO A 120 0.78 14.45 -5.78
C PRO A 120 -0.38 14.95 -4.90
N CYS A 121 -1.61 14.49 -5.13
CA CYS A 121 -2.74 14.82 -4.25
C CYS A 121 -2.57 14.15 -2.89
N VAL A 122 -2.19 12.87 -2.87
CA VAL A 122 -1.96 12.12 -1.63
C VAL A 122 -0.80 12.73 -0.85
N VAL A 123 0.31 13.08 -1.53
CA VAL A 123 1.46 13.73 -0.88
C VAL A 123 1.06 15.03 -0.19
N ARG A 124 0.19 15.84 -0.81
CA ARG A 124 -0.32 17.08 -0.21
C ARG A 124 -1.20 16.84 1.02
N ILE A 125 -1.94 15.74 1.03
CA ILE A 125 -2.78 15.36 2.18
C ILE A 125 -1.88 14.90 3.34
N MET A 126 -0.99 13.93 3.08
CA MET A 126 -0.05 13.41 4.09
C MET A 126 0.84 14.52 4.67
N GLY A 127 1.32 15.45 3.83
CA GLY A 127 2.16 16.57 4.27
C GLY A 127 1.41 17.67 5.05
N MET A 128 0.08 17.57 5.21
CA MET A 128 -0.71 18.45 6.06
C MET A 128 -1.04 17.81 7.42
N ASP A 129 -1.09 16.48 7.52
CA ASP A 129 -1.36 15.78 8.79
C ASP A 129 -0.21 15.94 9.81
N ASP A 130 1.03 16.14 9.35
CA ASP A 130 2.17 16.49 10.22
C ASP A 130 2.07 17.90 10.84
N LYS A 131 1.17 18.78 10.35
CA LYS A 131 0.96 20.12 10.92
C LYS A 131 -0.18 20.20 11.93
N LEU A 132 -0.89 19.11 12.19
CA LEU A 132 -1.94 19.06 13.21
C LEU A 132 -1.43 18.49 14.56
N HIS A 133 -0.15 18.13 14.63
CA HIS A 133 0.52 17.66 15.85
C HIS A 133 1.70 18.55 16.29
N LEU A 134 1.62 19.87 16.07
CA LEU A 134 2.49 20.84 16.73
C LEU A 134 1.72 22.08 17.22
#